data_AF-A0A3D5P8K0-F1
#
_entry.id   AF-A0A3D5P8K0-F1
#
_cell.length_a   1.000
_cell.length_b   1.000
_cell.length_c   1.000
_cell.angle_alpha   90.00
_cell.angle_beta   90.00
_cell.angle_gamma   90.00
#
_symmetry.space_group_name_H-M   'P 1'
#
loop_
_entity.id
_entity.type
_entity.pdbx_description
1 polymer ?
#
loop_
_entity_poly.entity_id
_entity_poly.type
_entity_poly.pdbx_seq_one_letter_code
_entity_poly.pdbx_strand_id
1 'polypeptide(L)' 'MPREKELYEPTLESIRVRAKELYPDKLLLTRTEAAKVMGISVSTLYRHGLGQRITAEQLARTFA' A
#
# COMPACT_ATOMS: atom_id res chain seq x y z
N MET A 1 12.36 -2.01 21.14
CA MET A 1 12.14 -2.84 19.93
C MET A 1 10.79 -2.46 19.36
N PRO A 2 10.67 -1.97 18.11
CA PRO A 2 9.36 -1.67 17.56
C PRO A 2 8.63 -3.00 17.39
N ARG A 3 7.47 -3.15 18.04
CA ARG A 3 6.58 -4.28 17.84
C ARG A 3 6.13 -4.22 16.38
N GLU A 4 6.65 -5.08 15.52
CA GLU A 4 6.05 -5.30 14.21
C GLU A 4 4.58 -5.65 14.46
N LYS A 5 3.69 -4.89 13.81
CA LYS A 5 2.25 -5.10 13.97
C LYS A 5 1.96 -6.53 13.53
N GLU A 6 1.20 -7.29 14.32
CA GLU A 6 0.94 -8.72 14.07
C GLU A 6 0.37 -8.98 12.66
N LEU A 7 -0.28 -7.97 12.06
CA LEU A 7 -0.89 -8.05 10.73
C LEU A 7 -0.04 -7.46 9.60
N TYR A 8 1.19 -7.00 9.85
CA TYR A 8 2.00 -6.33 8.83
C TYR A 8 2.31 -7.25 7.63
N GLU A 9 2.90 -8.41 7.89
CA GLU A 9 3.26 -9.39 6.86
C GLU A 9 2.07 -9.86 6.02
N PRO A 10 0.94 -10.31 6.61
CA PRO A 10 -0.21 -10.74 5.81
C PRO A 10 -0.83 -9.59 5.02
N THR A 11 -0.82 -8.36 5.55
CA THR A 11 -1.29 -7.18 4.83
C THR A 11 -0.38 -6.84 3.66
N LEU A 12 0.95 -6.90 3.85
CA LEU A 12 1.93 -6.63 2.81
C LEU A 12 1.82 -7.63 1.65
N GLU A 13 1.71 -8.91 1.96
CA GLU A 13 1.59 -9.96 0.95
C GLU A 13 0.32 -9.78 0.12
N SER A 14 -0.83 -9.53 0.77
CA SER A 14 -2.09 -9.24 0.08
C SER A 14 -1.99 -8.04 -0.87
N ILE A 15 -1.36 -6.96 -0.41
CA ILE A 15 -1.17 -5.74 -1.23
C ILE A 15 -0.25 -6.04 -2.42
N ARG A 16 0.85 -6.78 -2.22
CA ARG A 16 1.80 -7.12 -3.28
C ARG A 16 1.17 -7.98 -4.37
N VAL A 17 0.39 -8.99 -3.99
CA VAL A 17 -0.34 -9.84 -4.95
C VAL A 17 -1.24 -8.97 -5.83
N ARG A 18 -2.07 -8.15 -5.20
CA ARG A 18 -3.03 -7.29 -5.91
C ARG A 18 -2.35 -6.18 -6.73
N ALA A 19 -1.23 -5.64 -6.26
CA ALA A 19 -0.42 -4.70 -7.01
C ALA A 19 0.21 -5.35 -8.25
N LYS A 20 0.69 -6.59 -8.15
CA LYS A 20 1.29 -7.33 -9.26
C LYS A 20 0.25 -7.73 -10.32
N GLU A 21 -0.98 -8.03 -9.90
CA GLU A 21 -2.10 -8.29 -10.82
C GLU A 21 -2.49 -7.05 -11.64
N LEU A 22 -2.55 -5.87 -11.00
CA LEU A 22 -2.98 -4.63 -11.65
C LEU A 22 -1.84 -3.91 -12.39
N TYR A 23 -0.61 -3.99 -11.87
CA TYR A 23 0.55 -3.23 -12.31
C TYR A 23 1.83 -4.09 -12.27
N PRO A 24 1.93 -5.13 -13.12
CA PRO A 24 2.98 -6.15 -13.04
C PRO A 24 4.41 -5.60 -13.15
N ASP A 25 4.61 -4.54 -13.93
CA ASP A 25 5.93 -3.96 -14.21
C ASP A 25 6.28 -2.75 -13.33
N LYS A 26 5.44 -2.43 -12.33
CA LYS A 26 5.63 -1.25 -11.48
C LYS A 26 6.04 -1.60 -10.07
N LEU A 27 7.19 -1.08 -9.65
CA LEU A 27 7.67 -1.15 -8.27
C LEU A 27 7.08 -0.04 -7.38
N LEU A 28 6.84 1.14 -7.97
CA LEU A 28 6.30 2.31 -7.28
C LEU A 28 4.92 2.63 -7.83
N LEU A 29 3.96 2.78 -6.92
CA LEU A 29 2.60 3.15 -7.25
C LEU A 29 2.42 4.66 -7.07
N THR A 30 1.70 5.26 -8.01
CA THR A 30 1.13 6.59 -7.79
C THR A 30 -0.01 6.52 -6.76
N ARG A 31 -0.43 7.67 -6.22
CA ARG A 31 -1.51 7.71 -5.22
C ARG A 31 -2.83 7.16 -5.75
N THR A 32 -3.13 7.35 -7.03
CA THR A 32 -4.34 6.84 -7.68
C THR A 32 -4.28 5.33 -7.87
N GLU A 33 -3.12 4.79 -8.23
CA GLU A 33 -2.89 3.35 -8.38
C GLU A 33 -2.92 2.64 -7.02
N ALA A 34 -2.24 3.21 -6.02
CA ALA A 34 -2.30 2.72 -4.64
C ALA A 34 -3.74 2.70 -4.11
N ALA A 35 -4.55 3.71 -4.43
CA ALA A 35 -5.97 3.75 -4.06
C ALA A 35 -6.76 2.60 -4.71
N LYS A 36 -6.48 2.28 -5.99
CA LYS A 36 -7.09 1.15 -6.70
C LYS A 36 -6.67 -0.21 -6.11
N VAL A 37 -5.38 -0.39 -5.81
CA VAL A 37 -4.86 -1.60 -5.18
C VAL A 37 -5.51 -1.82 -3.81
N MET A 38 -5.62 -0.75 -3.00
CA MET A 38 -6.22 -0.83 -1.67
C MET A 38 -7.75 -0.88 -1.68
N GLY A 39 -8.41 -0.46 -2.77
CA GLY A 39 -9.86 -0.33 -2.85
C GLY A 39 -10.43 0.82 -2.00
N ILE A 40 -9.65 1.89 -1.78
CA ILE A 40 -10.05 3.04 -0.96
C ILE A 40 -9.98 4.35 -1.75
N SER A 41 -10.46 5.45 -1.17
CA SER A 41 -10.37 6.76 -1.80
C SER A 41 -8.93 7.31 -1.81
N VAL A 42 -8.55 8.03 -2.86
CA VAL A 42 -7.27 8.76 -2.93
C VAL A 42 -7.13 9.75 -1.78
N SER A 43 -8.23 10.36 -1.35
CA SER A 43 -8.29 11.28 -0.22
C SER A 43 -7.96 10.60 1.11
N THR A 44 -8.25 9.30 1.25
CA THR A 44 -7.85 8.52 2.43
C THR A 44 -6.33 8.40 2.48
N LEU A 45 -5.69 8.02 1.37
CA LEU A 45 -4.22 7.94 1.29
C LEU A 45 -3.54 9.29 1.55
N TYR A 46 -4.12 10.39 1.03
CA TYR A 46 -3.62 11.74 1.29
C TYR A 46 -3.68 12.11 2.78
N ARG A 47 -4.79 11.79 3.47
CA ARG A 47 -4.95 12.02 4.92
C ARG A 47 -3.96 11.23 5.76
N HIS A 48 -3.52 10.07 5.29
CA HIS A 48 -2.44 9.29 5.90
C HIS A 48 -1.03 9.77 5.53
N GLY A 49 -0.90 10.89 4.80
CA GLY A 49 0.39 11.49 4.45
C GLY A 49 1.14 10.77 3.33
N LEU A 50 0.48 9.89 2.57
CA LEU A 50 1.13 9.13 1.51
C LEU A 50 1.36 9.99 0.25
N GLY A 51 2.61 9.95 -0.23
CA GLY A 51 3.12 10.78 -1.33
C GLY A 51 2.69 10.33 -2.73
N GLN A 52 3.45 10.75 -3.74
CA GLN A 52 3.24 10.35 -5.14
C GLN A 52 3.97 9.06 -5.54
N ARG A 53 4.95 8.63 -4.72
CA ARG A 53 5.71 7.39 -4.92
C ARG A 53 5.49 6.52 -3.70
N ILE A 54 4.57 5.58 -3.81
CA ILE A 54 4.10 4.74 -2.69
C ILE A 54 4.56 3.31 -2.95
N THR A 55 5.15 2.68 -1.93
CA THR A 55 5.48 1.26 -1.96
C THR A 55 4.42 0.43 -1.23
N ALA A 56 4.36 -0.88 -1.52
CA ALA A 56 3.46 -1.79 -0.81
C ALA A 56 3.75 -1.85 0.70
N GLU A 57 5.02 -1.73 1.08
CA GLU A 57 5.48 -1.69 2.48
C GLU A 57 4.99 -0.44 3.20
N GLN A 58 4.99 0.71 2.52
CA GLN A 58 4.44 1.94 3.08
C GLN A 58 2.92 1.82 3.32
N LEU A 59 2.21 1.19 2.38
CA LEU A 59 0.78 0.89 2.55
C LEU A 59 0.55 -0.07 3.72
N ALA A 60 1.25 -1.20 3.76
CA ALA A 60 1.13 -2.18 4.83
C ALA A 60 1.45 -1.57 6.20
N ARG A 61 2.50 -0.76 6.33
CA ARG A 61 2.84 -0.09 7.60
C ARG A 61 1.75 0.88 8.07
N THR A 62 1.09 1.54 7.12
CA THR A 62 0.05 2.54 7.38
C THR A 62 -1.28 1.89 7.79
N PHE A 63 -1.62 0.74 7.20
CA PHE A 63 -2.95 0.11 7.33
C PHE A 63 -3.00 -1.20 8.13
N ALA A 64 -1.87 -1.88 8.33
CA ALA A 64 -1.76 -2.94 9.35
C ALA A 64 -1.77 -2.35 10.75
#